data_AF-A0A8H6YQX5-F1
#
_entry.id   AF-A0A8H6YQX5-F1
#
_cell.length_a   1.000
_cell.length_b   1.000
_cell.length_c   1.000
_cell.angle_alpha   90.00
_cell.angle_beta   90.00
_cell.angle_gamma   90.00
#
_symmetry.space_group_name_H-M   'P 1'
#
loop_
_entity.id
_entity.type
_entity.pdbx_description
1 polymer ?
#
loop_
_entity_poly.entity_id
_entity_poly.type
_entity_poly.pdbx_seq_one_letter_code
_entity_poly.pdbx_strand_id
1 'polypeptide(L)'
;MPTPAEPTPYQLRALVIDYLVHYGYGSTAHVFAQTSLAPTSLDADGDEIMQAVDGPEISGTRLSKAALEQVEQRQRIKNHILAGQISDAIELLERHFPAVLSSETSSSAPKPHKSLSGTDFVASTTLNPAHLNLNLRILAFTEAFRAFLLPTPDSSRSPLDDNAKTEELLAKAQKLYVLSSMLTNPIERAAYTQELRNVTGLLAYPDPESSPVAKYLSHERREAVANQINTAILCKPNGSPRNFTFGVINTIYLNTLVIPA
;
A
#
# COMPACT_ATOMS: atom_id res chain seq x y z
N MET A 1 -11.58 33.59 -22.20
CA MET A 1 -11.04 32.41 -21.50
C MET A 1 -12.15 31.37 -21.46
N PRO A 2 -11.99 30.17 -22.05
CA PRO A 2 -13.00 29.12 -21.91
C PRO A 2 -13.03 28.66 -20.45
N THR A 3 -14.21 28.67 -19.85
CA THR A 3 -14.47 28.10 -18.52
C THR A 3 -14.18 26.60 -18.56
N PRO A 4 -13.49 26.02 -17.57
CA PRO A 4 -13.31 24.56 -17.52
C PRO A 4 -14.70 23.92 -17.51
N ALA A 5 -14.94 23.01 -18.46
CA ALA A 5 -16.20 22.30 -18.57
C ALA A 5 -16.47 21.54 -17.26
N GLU A 6 -17.67 21.68 -16.71
CA GLU A 6 -18.06 20.95 -15.51
C GLU A 6 -18.03 19.44 -15.77
N PRO A 7 -17.52 18.64 -14.82
CA PRO A 7 -17.43 17.20 -15.00
C PRO A 7 -18.84 16.60 -15.11
N THR A 8 -19.05 15.75 -16.11
CA THR A 8 -20.37 15.13 -16.31
C THR A 8 -20.69 14.17 -15.16
N PRO A 9 -21.98 13.93 -14.83
CA PRO A 9 -22.36 12.94 -13.81
C PRO A 9 -21.77 11.55 -14.07
N TYR A 10 -21.57 11.19 -15.34
CA TYR A 10 -20.90 9.95 -15.74
C TYR A 10 -19.42 9.93 -15.33
N GLN A 11 -18.68 11.03 -15.56
CA GLN A 11 -17.27 11.15 -15.18
C GLN A 11 -17.09 11.06 -13.66
N LEU A 12 -17.99 11.67 -12.89
CA LEU A 12 -17.99 11.56 -11.43
C LEU A 12 -18.25 10.13 -10.96
N ARG A 13 -19.20 9.42 -11.55
CA ARG A 13 -19.48 8.00 -11.23
C ARG A 13 -18.29 7.11 -11.55
N ALA A 14 -17.65 7.31 -12.70
CA ALA A 14 -16.43 6.57 -13.07
C ALA A 14 -15.29 6.81 -12.06
N LEU A 15 -15.12 8.05 -11.61
CA LEU A 15 -14.12 8.41 -10.58
C LEU A 15 -14.42 7.73 -9.24
N VAL A 16 -15.69 7.67 -8.82
CA VAL A 16 -16.09 6.96 -7.59
C VAL A 16 -15.82 5.46 -7.70
N ILE A 17 -16.12 4.83 -8.83
CA ILE A 17 -15.81 3.40 -9.05
C ILE A 17 -14.30 3.18 -8.99
N ASP A 18 -13.51 4.00 -9.68
CA ASP A 18 -12.06 3.90 -9.68
C ASP A 18 -11.48 4.06 -8.26
N TYR A 19 -11.97 5.04 -7.51
CA TYR A 19 -11.64 5.24 -6.09
C TYR A 19 -11.98 3.98 -5.26
N LEU A 20 -13.21 3.47 -5.36
CA LEU A 20 -13.63 2.31 -4.59
C LEU A 20 -12.78 1.07 -4.90
N VAL A 21 -12.47 0.84 -6.18
CA VAL A 21 -11.56 -0.23 -6.62
C VAL A 21 -10.15 -0.02 -6.10
N HIS A 22 -9.63 1.21 -6.16
CA HIS A 22 -8.29 1.57 -5.70
C HIS A 22 -8.09 1.28 -4.22
N TYR A 23 -9.07 1.64 -3.38
CA TYR A 23 -8.98 1.53 -1.92
C TYR A 23 -9.43 0.18 -1.36
N GLY A 24 -9.85 -0.77 -2.20
CA GLY A 24 -10.22 -2.13 -1.77
C GLY A 24 -11.71 -2.33 -1.51
N TYR A 25 -12.58 -1.36 -1.82
CA TYR A 25 -14.02 -1.43 -1.59
C TYR A 25 -14.76 -2.16 -2.72
N GLY A 26 -14.31 -3.39 -3.05
CA GLY A 26 -14.79 -4.14 -4.23
C GLY A 26 -16.29 -4.43 -4.21
N SER A 27 -16.84 -4.82 -3.07
CA SER A 27 -18.29 -5.06 -2.93
C SER A 27 -19.10 -3.78 -3.17
N THR A 28 -18.67 -2.65 -2.60
CA THR A 28 -19.29 -1.34 -2.81
C THR A 28 -19.16 -0.89 -4.25
N ALA A 29 -17.98 -1.05 -4.86
CA ALA A 29 -17.75 -0.72 -6.26
C ALA A 29 -18.66 -1.52 -7.19
N HIS A 30 -18.86 -2.81 -6.89
CA HIS A 30 -19.76 -3.67 -7.65
C HIS A 30 -21.22 -3.24 -7.56
N VAL A 31 -21.74 -3.00 -6.34
CA VAL A 31 -23.11 -2.52 -6.14
C VAL A 31 -23.30 -1.13 -6.78
N PHE A 32 -22.32 -0.24 -6.62
CA PHE A 32 -22.35 1.11 -7.20
C PHE A 32 -22.31 1.09 -8.74
N ALA A 33 -21.52 0.17 -9.34
CA ALA A 33 -21.47 -0.03 -10.78
C ALA A 33 -22.79 -0.59 -11.32
N GLN A 34 -23.41 -1.55 -10.63
CA GLN A 34 -24.74 -2.10 -10.99
C GLN A 34 -25.85 -1.05 -10.90
N THR A 35 -25.83 -0.23 -9.85
CA THR A 35 -26.77 0.90 -9.71
C THR A 35 -26.57 1.94 -10.81
N SER A 36 -25.33 2.13 -11.26
CA SER A 36 -24.99 3.06 -12.35
C SER A 36 -25.33 2.53 -13.75
N LEU A 37 -25.55 1.22 -13.91
CA LEU A 37 -26.03 0.58 -15.13
C LEU A 37 -27.53 0.76 -15.35
N ALA A 38 -28.28 1.28 -14.37
CA ALA A 38 -29.63 1.76 -14.60
C ALA A 38 -29.55 3.09 -15.39
N PRO A 39 -30.05 3.15 -16.63
CA PRO A 39 -30.02 4.36 -17.42
C PRO A 39 -31.13 5.29 -16.89
N THR A 40 -30.88 6.00 -15.79
CA THR A 40 -31.76 7.09 -15.38
C THR A 40 -31.36 8.35 -16.14
N SER A 41 -31.66 8.38 -17.44
CA SER A 41 -32.09 9.64 -18.02
C SER A 41 -33.51 9.85 -17.54
N LEU A 42 -33.72 10.87 -16.72
CA LEU A 42 -35.05 11.36 -16.37
C LEU A 42 -35.50 12.23 -17.56
N ASP A 43 -36.73 12.06 -18.04
CA ASP A 43 -37.27 13.00 -19.02
C ASP A 43 -37.61 14.35 -18.35
N ALA A 44 -38.13 15.29 -19.14
CA ALA A 44 -38.52 16.61 -18.65
C ALA A 44 -39.64 16.56 -17.60
N ASP A 45 -40.38 15.45 -17.52
CA ASP A 45 -41.51 15.24 -16.61
C ASP A 45 -41.09 14.41 -15.36
N GLY A 46 -39.86 13.88 -15.34
CA GLY A 46 -39.28 13.17 -14.20
C GLY A 46 -39.51 11.66 -14.21
N ASP A 47 -40.00 11.10 -15.32
CA ASP A 47 -40.24 9.68 -15.46
C ASP A 47 -38.97 8.93 -15.92
N GLU A 48 -38.84 7.67 -15.49
CA GLU A 48 -37.69 6.82 -15.79
C GLU A 48 -37.73 6.34 -17.25
N ILE A 49 -36.83 6.86 -18.09
CA ILE A 49 -36.75 6.43 -19.50
C ILE A 49 -35.82 5.20 -19.61
N MET A 50 -36.37 4.02 -19.89
CA MET A 50 -35.57 2.85 -20.25
C MET A 50 -34.96 3.04 -21.65
N GLN A 51 -33.70 3.47 -21.72
CA GLN A 51 -32.96 3.44 -22.99
C GLN A 51 -32.60 1.98 -23.30
N ALA A 52 -33.35 1.34 -24.20
CA ALA A 52 -33.03 0.01 -24.69
C ALA A 52 -31.65 0.04 -25.37
N VAL A 53 -30.65 -0.53 -24.73
CA VAL A 53 -29.27 -0.56 -25.24
C VAL A 53 -29.15 -1.71 -26.24
N ASP A 54 -29.70 -1.54 -27.44
CA ASP A 54 -29.29 -2.31 -28.62
C ASP A 54 -28.06 -1.64 -29.22
N GLY A 55 -26.88 -1.94 -28.66
CA GLY A 55 -25.60 -1.43 -29.13
C GLY A 55 -24.44 -2.30 -28.62
N PRO A 56 -23.34 -2.42 -29.39
CA PRO A 56 -22.27 -3.36 -29.09
C PRO A 56 -21.63 -3.02 -27.74
N GLU A 57 -21.51 -4.04 -26.90
CA GLU A 57 -20.94 -4.07 -25.55
C GLU A 57 -20.02 -2.89 -25.19
N ILE A 58 -20.58 -1.90 -24.47
CA ILE A 58 -19.79 -0.84 -23.85
C ILE A 58 -18.98 -1.45 -22.70
N SER A 59 -17.76 -1.87 -23.02
CA SER A 59 -16.75 -2.52 -22.17
C SER A 59 -16.21 -1.65 -21.01
N GLY A 60 -16.87 -0.55 -20.64
CA GLY A 60 -16.35 0.46 -19.73
C GLY A 60 -16.68 0.27 -18.24
N THR A 61 -17.70 -0.53 -17.89
CA THR A 61 -18.27 -0.46 -16.51
C THR A 61 -18.54 -1.81 -15.85
N ARG A 62 -18.41 -2.93 -16.57
CA ARG A 62 -18.46 -4.26 -15.92
C ARG A 62 -17.12 -4.54 -15.26
N LEU A 63 -17.05 -4.38 -13.94
CA LEU A 63 -15.96 -4.94 -13.15
C LEU A 63 -15.95 -6.46 -13.37
N SER A 64 -14.94 -6.96 -14.09
CA SER A 64 -14.79 -8.40 -14.31
C SER A 64 -14.64 -9.13 -12.97
N LYS A 65 -15.10 -10.38 -12.88
CA LYS A 65 -14.93 -11.22 -11.69
C LYS A 65 -13.46 -11.26 -11.23
N ALA A 66 -12.52 -11.35 -12.17
CA ALA A 66 -11.08 -11.32 -11.90
C ALA A 66 -10.61 -9.98 -11.30
N ALA A 67 -11.21 -8.84 -11.68
CA ALA A 67 -10.88 -7.55 -11.08
C ALA A 67 -11.37 -7.46 -9.63
N LEU A 68 -12.55 -8.02 -9.32
CA LEU A 68 -13.06 -8.10 -7.95
C LEU A 68 -12.21 -9.02 -7.07
N GLU A 69 -11.81 -10.18 -7.60
CA GLU A 69 -10.88 -11.09 -6.91
C GLU A 69 -9.54 -10.40 -6.61
N GLN A 70 -9.01 -9.62 -7.55
CA GLN A 70 -7.79 -8.84 -7.32
C GLN A 70 -7.98 -7.79 -6.23
N VAL A 71 -9.14 -7.10 -6.19
CA VAL A 71 -9.46 -6.11 -5.15
C VAL A 71 -9.52 -6.77 -3.78
N GLU A 72 -10.16 -7.94 -3.67
CA GLU A 72 -10.26 -8.72 -2.43
C GLU A 72 -8.88 -9.18 -1.95
N GLN A 73 -8.03 -9.67 -2.85
CA GLN A 73 -6.65 -10.06 -2.52
C GLN A 73 -5.83 -8.87 -1.98
N ARG A 74 -5.93 -7.69 -2.62
CA ARG A 74 -5.28 -6.47 -2.12
C ARG A 74 -5.78 -6.07 -0.73
N GLN A 75 -7.08 -6.19 -0.49
CA GLN A 75 -7.68 -5.87 0.80
C GLN A 75 -7.20 -6.83 1.89
N ARG A 76 -7.09 -8.13 1.60
CA ARG A 76 -6.52 -9.11 2.53
C ARG A 76 -5.08 -8.76 2.90
N ILE A 77 -4.23 -8.45 1.92
CA ILE A 77 -2.84 -8.03 2.15
C ILE A 77 -2.79 -6.78 3.03
N LYS A 78 -3.58 -5.75 2.70
CA LYS A 78 -3.68 -4.52 3.50
C LYS A 78 -4.07 -4.82 4.94
N ASN A 79 -5.09 -5.65 5.16
CA ASN A 79 -5.57 -6.00 6.49
C ASN A 79 -4.50 -6.73 7.31
N HIS A 80 -3.73 -7.65 6.71
CA HIS A 80 -2.61 -8.30 7.40
C HIS A 80 -1.51 -7.30 7.79
N ILE A 81 -1.16 -6.36 6.92
CA ILE A 81 -0.17 -5.30 7.23
C ILE A 81 -0.66 -4.43 8.39
N LEU A 82 -1.93 -3.99 8.35
CA LEU A 82 -2.52 -3.16 9.41
C LEU A 82 -2.66 -3.92 10.73
N ALA A 83 -2.92 -5.23 10.69
CA ALA A 83 -2.98 -6.09 11.88
C ALA A 83 -1.59 -6.43 12.47
N GLY A 84 -0.50 -6.08 11.77
CA GLY A 84 0.87 -6.45 12.18
C GLY A 84 1.28 -7.89 11.79
N GLN A 85 0.45 -8.60 11.03
CA GLN A 85 0.69 -9.95 10.53
C GLN A 85 1.52 -9.91 9.24
N ILE A 86 2.75 -9.40 9.34
CA ILE A 86 3.54 -9.06 8.14
C ILE A 86 4.03 -10.31 7.40
N SER A 87 4.26 -11.41 8.11
CA SER A 87 4.64 -12.70 7.49
C SER A 87 3.57 -13.20 6.52
N ASP A 88 2.30 -13.18 6.95
CA ASP A 88 1.15 -13.60 6.14
C ASP A 88 0.97 -12.67 4.93
N ALA A 89 1.18 -11.36 5.12
CA ALA A 89 1.15 -10.40 4.02
C ALA A 89 2.22 -10.67 2.95
N ILE A 90 3.45 -11.02 3.36
CA ILE A 90 4.53 -11.38 2.44
C ILE A 90 4.19 -12.67 1.68
N GLU A 91 3.67 -13.69 2.37
CA GLU A 91 3.27 -14.95 1.73
C GLU A 91 2.17 -14.72 0.67
N LEU A 92 1.16 -13.89 0.99
CA LEU A 92 0.12 -13.52 0.04
C LEU A 92 0.68 -12.72 -1.15
N LEU A 93 1.65 -11.84 -0.93
CA LEU A 93 2.33 -11.10 -1.99
C LEU A 93 3.12 -12.04 -2.90
N GLU A 94 3.89 -12.97 -2.36
CA GLU A 94 4.66 -13.95 -3.13
C GLU A 94 3.73 -14.87 -3.95
N ARG A 95 2.57 -15.23 -3.38
CA ARG A 95 1.58 -16.10 -4.02
C ARG A 95 0.77 -15.40 -5.13
N HIS A 96 0.31 -14.17 -4.89
CA HIS A 96 -0.64 -13.49 -5.78
C HIS A 96 -0.02 -12.36 -6.60
N PHE A 97 1.05 -11.73 -6.13
CA PHE A 97 1.68 -10.54 -6.76
C PHE A 97 3.22 -10.62 -6.74
N PRO A 98 3.84 -11.70 -7.26
CA PRO A 98 5.29 -11.90 -7.15
C PRO A 98 6.09 -10.76 -7.77
N ALA A 99 5.59 -10.12 -8.84
CA ALA A 99 6.24 -8.98 -9.49
C ALA A 99 6.42 -7.73 -8.60
N VAL A 100 5.69 -7.63 -7.49
CA VAL A 100 5.84 -6.54 -6.50
C VAL A 100 7.13 -6.70 -5.71
N LEU A 101 7.54 -7.95 -5.43
CA LEU A 101 8.73 -8.29 -4.65
C LEU A 101 9.92 -8.70 -5.52
N SER A 102 9.68 -9.19 -6.74
CA SER A 102 10.72 -9.61 -7.68
C SER A 102 11.40 -8.41 -8.35
N SER A 103 12.72 -8.37 -8.23
CA SER A 103 13.61 -7.39 -8.87
C SER A 103 13.91 -7.74 -10.32
N GLU A 104 12.88 -8.00 -11.14
CA GLU A 104 13.09 -8.08 -12.59
C GLU A 104 13.24 -6.66 -13.15
N THR A 105 14.50 -6.24 -13.26
CA THR A 105 15.07 -5.19 -14.11
C THR A 105 14.11 -4.08 -14.57
N SER A 106 13.94 -3.04 -13.76
CA SER A 106 13.69 -1.70 -14.30
C SER A 106 14.49 -0.69 -13.50
N SER A 107 15.67 -0.38 -14.03
CA SER A 107 16.43 0.82 -13.70
C SER A 107 15.60 2.04 -14.11
N SER A 108 14.73 2.51 -13.22
CA SER A 108 14.08 3.81 -13.34
C SER A 108 15.04 4.84 -12.78
N ALA A 109 15.41 5.83 -13.60
CA ALA A 109 16.29 6.94 -13.26
C ALA A 109 15.92 7.60 -11.90
N PRO A 110 16.91 8.10 -11.14
CA PRO A 110 16.70 8.74 -9.86
C PRO A 110 15.91 10.04 -10.06
N LYS A 111 14.68 10.10 -9.56
CA LYS A 111 13.99 11.37 -9.37
C LYS A 111 14.37 11.92 -8.00
N PRO A 112 14.65 13.22 -7.88
CA PRO A 112 15.04 13.83 -6.61
C PRO A 112 13.90 13.64 -5.60
N HIS A 113 14.18 12.90 -4.53
CA HIS A 113 13.23 12.69 -3.44
C HIS A 113 13.06 14.01 -2.69
N LYS A 114 11.82 14.48 -2.62
CA LYS A 114 11.43 15.71 -1.93
C LYS A 114 11.71 15.57 -0.43
N SER A 115 12.12 16.69 0.15
CA SER A 115 12.50 16.95 1.54
C SER A 115 11.66 16.20 2.60
N LEU A 116 12.40 15.60 3.55
CA LEU A 116 11.93 14.90 4.74
C LEU A 116 11.01 15.80 5.59
N SER A 117 9.73 15.46 5.70
CA SER A 117 8.93 15.83 6.86
C SER A 117 9.31 14.93 8.04
N GLY A 118 9.16 15.42 9.28
CA GLY A 118 9.64 14.76 10.50
C GLY A 118 9.11 13.34 10.78
N THR A 119 8.11 12.89 10.03
CA THR A 119 7.44 11.58 10.14
C THR A 119 7.80 10.59 9.03
N ASP A 120 8.53 11.01 7.98
CA ASP A 120 8.79 10.16 6.81
C ASP A 120 9.89 9.11 7.09
N PHE A 121 9.60 7.83 6.85
CA PHE A 121 10.59 6.73 6.82
C PHE A 121 11.23 6.59 5.43
N VAL A 122 12.33 5.83 5.32
CA VAL A 122 13.14 5.81 4.10
C VAL A 122 12.32 5.28 2.93
N ALA A 123 12.34 6.05 1.84
CA ALA A 123 11.71 5.71 0.59
C ALA A 123 10.20 5.37 0.69
N SER A 124 9.46 6.10 1.54
CA SER A 124 8.01 5.94 1.75
C SER A 124 7.15 5.97 0.47
N THR A 125 7.64 6.60 -0.60
CA THR A 125 6.94 6.75 -1.89
C THR A 125 7.52 5.91 -3.03
N THR A 126 8.60 5.17 -2.80
CA THR A 126 9.23 4.35 -3.85
C THR A 126 8.37 3.14 -4.19
N LEU A 127 8.44 2.68 -5.43
CA LEU A 127 7.82 1.41 -5.88
C LEU A 127 8.89 0.38 -6.29
N ASN A 128 10.15 0.60 -5.88
CA ASN A 128 11.24 -0.34 -6.11
C ASN A 128 11.03 -1.62 -5.26
N PRO A 129 10.98 -2.82 -5.87
CA PRO A 129 10.77 -4.07 -5.15
C PRO A 129 11.71 -4.30 -3.96
N ALA A 130 12.98 -3.91 -4.08
CA ALA A 130 13.97 -4.07 -3.02
C ALA A 130 13.60 -3.22 -1.79
N HIS A 131 13.14 -1.99 -2.02
CA HIS A 131 12.69 -1.09 -0.96
C HIS A 131 11.37 -1.53 -0.34
N LEU A 132 10.41 -1.99 -1.16
CA LEU A 132 9.14 -2.52 -0.67
C LEU A 132 9.37 -3.73 0.24
N ASN A 133 10.24 -4.65 -0.18
CA ASN A 133 10.62 -5.81 0.62
C ASN A 133 11.28 -5.36 1.94
N LEU A 134 12.23 -4.43 1.87
CA LEU A 134 12.93 -3.95 3.06
C LEU A 134 11.98 -3.25 4.05
N ASN A 135 11.08 -2.40 3.57
CA ASN A 135 10.06 -1.74 4.39
C ASN A 135 9.14 -2.74 5.10
N LEU A 136 8.66 -3.76 4.38
CA LEU A 136 7.89 -4.86 4.98
C LEU A 136 8.69 -5.60 6.04
N ARG A 137 9.95 -5.94 5.76
CA ARG A 137 10.80 -6.69 6.72
C ARG A 137 11.13 -5.86 7.97
N ILE A 138 11.34 -4.54 7.84
CA ILE A 138 11.54 -3.66 8.99
C ILE A 138 10.26 -3.59 9.83
N LEU A 139 9.09 -3.52 9.19
CA LEU A 139 7.82 -3.58 9.89
C LEU A 139 7.63 -4.92 10.61
N ALA A 140 7.96 -6.03 9.96
CA ALA A 140 7.91 -7.38 10.56
C ALA A 140 8.81 -7.50 11.81
N PHE A 141 10.02 -6.92 11.76
CA PHE A 141 10.90 -6.86 12.93
C PHE A 141 10.27 -6.04 14.06
N THR A 142 9.68 -4.89 13.72
CA THR A 142 9.06 -3.99 14.69
C THR A 142 7.87 -4.64 15.40
N GLU A 143 7.04 -5.38 14.66
CA GLU A 143 5.91 -6.13 15.23
C GLU A 143 6.37 -7.35 16.04
N ALA A 144 7.44 -8.04 15.62
CA ALA A 144 8.06 -9.10 16.42
C ALA A 144 8.60 -8.55 17.76
N PHE A 145 9.18 -7.35 17.73
CA PHE A 145 9.61 -6.67 18.94
C PHE A 145 8.42 -6.26 19.83
N ARG A 146 7.32 -5.72 19.29
CA ARG A 146 6.11 -5.48 20.09
C ARG A 146 5.56 -6.74 20.73
N ALA A 147 5.46 -7.83 19.96
CA ALA A 147 4.99 -9.11 20.46
C ALA A 147 5.90 -9.68 21.57
N PHE A 148 7.20 -9.40 21.50
CA PHE A 148 8.16 -9.77 22.55
C PHE A 148 7.92 -9.02 23.87
N LEU A 149 7.51 -7.75 23.82
CA LEU A 149 7.25 -6.93 25.00
C LEU A 149 5.94 -7.28 25.71
N LEU A 150 4.96 -7.83 24.98
CA LEU A 150 3.69 -8.21 25.56
C LEU A 150 3.87 -9.38 26.55
N PRO A 151 3.41 -9.23 27.81
CA PRO A 151 3.36 -10.34 28.75
C PRO A 151 2.42 -11.43 28.21
N THR A 152 2.91 -12.66 28.07
CA THR A 152 2.02 -13.79 27.77
C THR A 152 1.10 -14.04 28.96
N PRO A 153 -0.22 -14.25 28.74
CA PRO A 153 -1.18 -14.40 29.82
C PRO A 153 -0.93 -15.64 30.70
N ASP A 154 -0.24 -16.66 30.18
CA ASP A 154 0.15 -17.82 30.97
C ASP A 154 1.47 -17.56 31.72
N SER A 155 1.36 -17.44 33.03
CA SER A 155 2.44 -17.14 33.98
C SER A 155 3.36 -18.35 34.25
N SER A 156 4.01 -18.85 33.20
CA SER A 156 5.20 -19.70 33.30
C SER A 156 6.30 -19.15 32.38
N ARG A 157 6.67 -17.87 32.58
CA ARG A 157 7.74 -17.22 31.82
C ARG A 157 9.07 -17.87 32.20
N SER A 158 9.53 -18.84 31.41
CA SER A 158 10.80 -19.50 31.65
C SER A 158 11.93 -18.61 31.09
N PRO A 159 13.06 -18.43 31.79
CA PRO A 159 14.22 -17.69 31.26
C PRO A 159 14.73 -18.21 29.91
N LEU A 160 14.49 -19.50 29.63
CA LEU A 160 14.80 -20.14 28.35
C LEU A 160 13.93 -19.60 27.19
N ASP A 161 12.67 -19.27 27.43
CA ASP A 161 11.75 -18.75 26.41
C ASP A 161 12.11 -17.32 26.02
N ASP A 162 12.55 -16.50 26.99
CA ASP A 162 12.98 -15.13 26.74
C ASP A 162 14.30 -15.10 25.94
N ASN A 163 15.22 -16.03 26.21
CA ASN A 163 16.47 -16.13 25.45
C ASN A 163 16.22 -16.57 24.00
N ALA A 164 15.34 -17.55 23.78
CA ALA A 164 14.99 -18.01 22.43
C ALA A 164 14.32 -16.89 21.59
N LYS A 165 13.39 -16.14 22.17
CA LYS A 165 12.75 -14.99 21.49
C LYS A 165 13.76 -13.88 21.18
N THR A 166 14.70 -13.63 22.09
CA THR A 166 15.78 -12.65 21.89
C THR A 166 16.70 -13.08 20.74
N GLU A 167 17.09 -14.35 20.69
CA GLU A 167 17.88 -14.92 19.60
C GLU A 167 17.14 -14.81 18.25
N GLU A 168 15.84 -15.10 18.22
CA GLU A 168 15.02 -14.94 17.01
C GLU A 168 15.00 -13.48 16.53
N LEU A 169 14.83 -12.53 17.45
CA LEU A 169 14.78 -11.11 17.13
C LEU A 169 16.13 -10.59 16.61
N LEU A 170 17.24 -11.04 17.21
CA LEU A 170 18.59 -10.76 16.73
C LEU A 170 18.84 -11.36 15.34
N ALA A 171 18.38 -12.58 15.09
CA ALA A 171 18.48 -13.21 13.77
C ALA A 171 17.70 -12.43 12.71
N LYS A 172 16.50 -11.91 13.04
CA LYS A 172 15.73 -11.02 12.14
C LYS A 172 16.50 -9.72 11.87
N ALA A 173 17.10 -9.09 12.89
CA ALA A 173 17.91 -7.89 12.72
C ALA A 173 19.12 -8.12 11.81
N GLN A 174 19.85 -9.23 11.99
CA GLN A 174 20.99 -9.59 11.14
C GLN A 174 20.58 -9.77 9.68
N LYS A 175 19.49 -10.49 9.43
CA LYS A 175 18.94 -10.67 8.07
C LYS A 175 18.60 -9.33 7.42
N LEU A 176 18.03 -8.39 8.17
CA LEU A 176 17.72 -7.04 7.69
C LEU A 176 18.98 -6.25 7.28
N TYR A 177 20.04 -6.30 8.08
CA TYR A 177 21.30 -5.66 7.74
C TYR A 177 21.90 -6.24 6.45
N VAL A 178 21.88 -7.56 6.29
CA VAL A 178 22.30 -8.22 5.04
C VAL A 178 21.49 -7.72 3.85
N LEU A 179 20.15 -7.69 3.95
CA LEU A 179 19.30 -7.19 2.87
C LEU A 179 19.60 -5.73 2.51
N SER A 180 19.82 -4.86 3.49
CA SER A 180 20.18 -3.46 3.24
C SER A 180 21.55 -3.33 2.55
N SER A 181 22.50 -4.21 2.85
CA SER A 181 23.84 -4.19 2.26
C SER A 181 23.84 -4.57 0.77
N MET A 182 22.82 -5.33 0.33
CA MET A 182 22.62 -5.74 -1.06
C MET A 182 22.05 -4.62 -1.95
N LEU A 183 21.65 -3.48 -1.37
CA LEU A 183 21.20 -2.32 -2.16
C LEU A 183 22.35 -1.76 -2.99
N THR A 184 22.10 -1.57 -4.29
CA THR A 184 23.09 -1.10 -5.26
C THR A 184 23.44 0.37 -5.05
N ASN A 185 22.46 1.21 -4.68
CA ASN A 185 22.65 2.63 -4.49
C ASN A 185 23.25 2.92 -3.09
N PRO A 186 24.45 3.54 -3.00
CA PRO A 186 25.09 3.79 -1.72
C PRO A 186 24.35 4.82 -0.84
N ILE A 187 23.62 5.75 -1.44
CA ILE A 187 22.85 6.78 -0.71
C ILE A 187 21.64 6.12 -0.03
N GLU A 188 20.89 5.31 -0.78
CA GLU A 188 19.75 4.55 -0.26
C GLU A 188 20.21 3.55 0.80
N ARG A 189 21.32 2.84 0.55
CA ARG A 189 21.93 1.94 1.52
C ARG A 189 22.27 2.65 2.83
N ALA A 190 22.88 3.83 2.78
CA ALA A 190 23.20 4.61 3.97
C ALA A 190 21.93 5.03 4.74
N ALA A 191 20.89 5.47 4.02
CA ALA A 191 19.60 5.83 4.61
C ALA A 191 18.94 4.64 5.31
N TYR A 192 18.84 3.49 4.65
CA TYR A 192 18.30 2.27 5.25
C TYR A 192 19.14 1.74 6.40
N THR A 193 20.47 1.85 6.33
CA THR A 193 21.35 1.48 7.45
C THR A 193 21.05 2.33 8.67
N GLN A 194 20.80 3.63 8.49
CA GLN A 194 20.43 4.51 9.59
C GLN A 194 19.03 4.18 10.13
N GLU A 195 18.06 3.88 9.27
CA GLU A 195 16.74 3.43 9.71
C GLU A 195 16.83 2.13 10.53
N LEU A 196 17.63 1.15 10.07
CA LEU A 196 17.86 -0.10 10.81
C LEU A 196 18.51 0.15 12.16
N ARG A 197 19.49 1.05 12.26
CA ARG A 197 20.07 1.45 13.55
C ARG A 197 19.01 1.99 14.51
N ASN A 198 18.14 2.87 14.03
CA ASN A 198 17.08 3.43 14.87
C ASN A 198 16.08 2.36 15.32
N VAL A 199 15.64 1.49 14.41
CA VAL A 199 14.65 0.43 14.70
C VAL A 199 15.23 -0.63 15.62
N THR A 200 16.47 -1.07 15.40
CA THR A 200 17.15 -2.00 16.33
C THR A 200 17.50 -1.36 17.67
N GLY A 201 17.68 -0.03 17.70
CA GLY A 201 17.85 0.75 18.93
C GLY A 201 16.67 0.68 19.90
N LEU A 202 15.46 0.29 19.42
CA LEU A 202 14.31 0.03 20.30
C LEU A 202 14.63 -1.00 21.40
N LEU A 203 15.52 -1.95 21.12
CA LEU A 203 15.96 -2.97 22.07
C LEU A 203 16.69 -2.41 23.31
N ALA A 204 17.24 -1.20 23.20
CA ALA A 204 17.98 -0.57 24.28
C ALA A 204 17.09 0.18 25.27
N TYR A 205 15.80 0.39 24.93
CA TYR A 205 14.87 1.15 25.76
C TYR A 205 13.95 0.21 26.54
N PRO A 206 13.86 0.37 27.89
CA PRO A 206 12.92 -0.40 28.70
C PRO A 206 11.45 -0.13 28.34
N ASP A 207 11.14 1.12 27.97
CA ASP A 207 9.84 1.53 27.44
C ASP A 207 10.04 2.15 26.04
N PRO A 208 9.81 1.37 24.97
CA PRO A 208 10.11 1.81 23.62
C PRO A 208 9.04 2.74 23.03
N GLU A 209 7.81 2.74 23.55
CA GLU A 209 6.73 3.63 23.11
C GLU A 209 6.96 5.09 23.59
N SER A 210 7.74 5.27 24.65
CA SER A 210 8.20 6.60 25.12
C SER A 210 9.57 7.01 24.57
N SER A 211 10.18 6.19 23.71
CA SER A 211 11.54 6.42 23.21
C SER A 211 11.62 7.49 22.12
N PRO A 212 12.79 8.09 21.86
CA PRO A 212 12.99 9.00 20.72
C PRO A 212 12.73 8.36 19.35
N VAL A 213 12.70 7.03 19.30
CA VAL A 213 12.44 6.22 18.09
C VAL A 213 11.05 5.57 18.12
N ALA A 214 10.16 5.97 19.03
CA ALA A 214 8.79 5.48 19.14
C ALA A 214 7.97 5.65 17.85
N LYS A 215 8.34 6.60 16.98
CA LYS A 215 7.68 6.77 15.67
C LYS A 215 7.71 5.51 14.79
N TYR A 216 8.68 4.61 14.98
CA TYR A 216 8.72 3.33 14.25
C TYR A 216 7.63 2.37 14.74
N LEU A 217 7.14 2.57 15.97
CA LEU A 217 6.00 1.92 16.58
C LEU A 217 4.69 2.71 16.35
N SER A 218 4.57 3.56 15.34
CA SER A 218 3.27 4.19 15.06
C SER A 218 2.36 3.27 14.23
N HIS A 219 1.03 3.44 14.38
CA HIS A 219 0.08 2.84 13.43
C HIS A 219 0.21 3.48 12.04
N GLU A 220 0.54 4.78 11.98
CA GLU A 220 0.78 5.53 10.76
C GLU A 220 1.81 4.85 9.84
N ARG A 221 2.88 4.27 10.41
CA ARG A 221 3.87 3.52 9.64
C ARG A 221 3.29 2.27 8.97
N ARG A 222 2.38 1.55 9.64
CA ARG A 222 1.67 0.39 9.04
C ARG A 222 0.79 0.85 7.89
N GLU A 223 0.04 1.92 8.07
CA GLU A 223 -0.83 2.48 7.02
C GLU A 223 -0.03 2.92 5.79
N ALA A 224 1.08 3.61 6.00
CA ALA A 224 1.94 4.08 4.92
C ALA A 224 2.53 2.91 4.12
N VAL A 225 3.06 1.87 4.78
CA VAL A 225 3.55 0.67 4.09
C VAL A 225 2.42 -0.06 3.37
N ALA A 226 1.23 -0.17 3.97
CA ALA A 226 0.09 -0.80 3.34
C ALA A 226 -0.37 -0.06 2.07
N ASN A 227 -0.41 1.28 2.12
CA ASN A 227 -0.72 2.12 0.97
C ASN A 227 0.35 1.99 -0.12
N GLN A 228 1.64 2.02 0.27
CA GLN A 228 2.76 1.84 -0.65
C GLN A 228 2.68 0.50 -1.40
N ILE A 229 2.38 -0.59 -0.69
CA ILE A 229 2.20 -1.93 -1.29
C ILE A 229 0.96 -1.97 -2.19
N ASN A 230 -0.16 -1.40 -1.77
CA ASN A 230 -1.37 -1.32 -2.61
C ASN A 230 -1.08 -0.58 -3.92
N THR A 231 -0.38 0.56 -3.87
CA THR A 231 0.04 1.30 -5.05
C THR A 231 0.98 0.45 -5.92
N ALA A 232 1.94 -0.26 -5.33
CA ALA A 232 2.85 -1.12 -6.09
C ALA A 232 2.12 -2.24 -6.83
N ILE A 233 1.13 -2.88 -6.20
CA ILE A 233 0.29 -3.92 -6.83
C ILE A 233 -0.49 -3.33 -8.03
N LEU A 234 -1.03 -2.11 -7.87
CA LEU A 234 -1.78 -1.44 -8.93
C LEU A 234 -0.89 -1.00 -10.11
N CYS A 235 0.37 -0.62 -9.85
CA CYS A 235 1.33 -0.26 -10.89
C CYS A 235 1.97 -1.47 -11.59
N LYS A 236 2.00 -2.64 -10.93
CA LYS A 236 2.59 -3.89 -11.46
C LYS A 236 1.61 -5.06 -11.41
N PRO A 237 0.47 -5.02 -12.11
CA PRO A 237 -0.41 -6.18 -12.22
C PRO A 237 0.29 -7.29 -13.03
N ASN A 238 0.19 -8.55 -12.58
CA ASN A 238 0.83 -9.73 -13.19
C ASN A 238 0.56 -9.86 -14.71
N GLY A 239 1.38 -9.21 -15.54
CA GLY A 239 1.44 -9.43 -16.99
C GLY A 239 0.25 -8.93 -17.82
N SER A 240 -0.65 -8.11 -17.29
CA SER A 240 -1.70 -7.47 -18.09
C SER A 240 -1.48 -5.96 -18.14
N PRO A 241 -1.10 -5.39 -19.30
CA PRO A 241 -1.18 -3.95 -19.52
C PRO A 241 -2.66 -3.60 -19.68
N ARG A 242 -3.41 -3.65 -18.59
CA ARG A 242 -4.73 -3.03 -18.56
C ARG A 242 -4.46 -1.56 -18.31
N ASN A 243 -4.86 -0.77 -19.29
CA ASN A 243 -5.15 0.65 -19.14
C ASN A 243 -6.24 0.82 -18.06
N PHE A 244 -5.95 0.49 -16.80
CA PHE A 244 -6.58 1.18 -15.69
C PHE A 244 -6.04 2.59 -15.82
N THR A 245 -6.92 3.48 -16.27
CA THR A 245 -6.67 4.87 -16.59
C THR A 245 -6.06 5.58 -15.39
N PHE A 246 -4.75 5.42 -15.20
CA PHE A 246 -3.91 6.14 -14.25
C PHE A 246 -3.83 7.63 -14.59
N GLY A 247 -4.47 8.06 -15.69
CA GLY A 247 -4.51 9.43 -16.18
C GLY A 247 -5.37 10.39 -15.35
N VAL A 248 -6.26 9.93 -14.48
CA VAL A 248 -7.15 10.86 -13.74
C VAL A 248 -6.64 11.14 -12.32
N ILE A 249 -6.18 10.13 -11.57
CA ILE A 249 -5.72 10.34 -10.19
C ILE A 249 -4.37 11.08 -10.13
N ASN A 250 -3.44 10.81 -11.05
CA ASN A 250 -2.14 11.47 -11.05
C ASN A 250 -2.22 12.94 -11.52
N THR A 251 -3.20 13.26 -12.36
CA THR A 251 -3.42 14.63 -12.87
C THR A 251 -4.09 15.53 -11.84
N ILE A 252 -4.96 14.98 -10.96
CA ILE A 252 -5.61 15.77 -9.91
C ILE A 252 -4.67 16.00 -8.72
N TYR A 253 -3.86 15.02 -8.33
CA TYR A 253 -2.95 15.16 -7.17
C TYR A 253 -1.68 15.97 -7.45
N LEU A 254 -1.18 16.03 -8.69
CA LEU A 254 0.00 16.84 -9.02
C LEU A 254 -0.34 18.28 -9.41
N ASN A 255 -1.54 18.57 -9.92
CA ASN A 255 -1.92 19.93 -10.34
C ASN A 255 -2.60 20.77 -9.25
N THR A 256 -3.01 20.19 -8.11
CA THR A 256 -3.59 20.96 -6.98
C THR A 256 -2.56 21.46 -5.97
N LEU A 257 -1.26 21.19 -6.19
CA LEU A 257 -0.17 21.66 -5.32
C LEU A 257 0.72 22.73 -5.97
N VAL A 258 0.20 23.43 -6.97
CA VAL A 258 0.74 24.72 -7.43
C VAL A 258 -0.17 25.82 -6.88
N ILE A 259 0.13 26.28 -5.68
CA ILE A 259 -0.34 27.58 -5.21
C ILE A 259 0.55 28.61 -5.95
N PRO A 260 0.01 29.46 -6.84
CA PRO A 260 0.80 30.53 -7.40
C PRO A 260 1.14 31.53 -6.29
N ALA A 261 2.40 31.93 -6.23
CA ALA A 261 2.88 33.06 -5.44
C ALA A 261 2.34 34.39 -5.98
#